data_AF-A0A835TFM6-F1
#
_entry.id   AF-A0A835TFM6-F1
#
_cell.length_a   1.000
_cell.length_b   1.000
_cell.length_c   1.000
_cell.angle_alpha   90.00
_cell.angle_beta   90.00
_cell.angle_gamma   90.00
#
_symmetry.space_group_name_H-M   'P 1'
#
loop_
_entity.id
_entity.type
_entity.pdbx_description
1 polymer ?
#
loop_
_entity_poly.entity_id
_entity_poly.type
_entity_poly.pdbx_seq_one_letter_code
_entity_poly.pdbx_strand_id
1 'polypeptide(L)'
;MASPDAGRAPTGGAFDAESYNAERLKLDEQARDGMRTQLARDASAEAAAPGSVAGAWKWAIRKKIWDYMEENDIARFPRPVHHRIPNFVNADVAAERLSDLPEFVNAQCIKVNPDTPQKMVRNLVLTRNKTLLTPQPRLRTGFFSRLTSASFPPQDLNEACTSAGVAKYGEPLSLDTPVKVDLIVVGSSCVDPASGARLGKGEGFAELEYGILRYMGAIDEHTLVVTTVHDCQVLEPGAIDVSKMLEHDVPVDIIVTPTRVIRTNTNLPKPPGILWHKLSPQKLGQIRILQQLKQRIERETGTKLPSGPDETLPPLAARGKRQQGGGGGSGGGGRGGRNRPRGNRGGRGEGGGGGGGGGGRGRGERAPQAS
;
A
#
# COMPACT_ATOMS: atom_id res chain seq x y z
N MET A 1 14.86 49.77 23.35
CA MET A 1 14.36 48.43 23.74
C MET A 1 12.96 48.30 23.17
N ALA A 2 12.80 47.53 22.09
CA ALA A 2 11.51 47.22 21.50
C ALA A 2 11.56 45.75 21.08
N SER A 3 10.69 44.94 21.68
CA SER A 3 10.57 43.51 21.42
C SER A 3 10.09 43.25 19.99
N PRO A 4 10.66 42.27 19.26
CA PRO A 4 10.07 41.82 18.02
C PRO A 4 8.91 40.86 18.29
N ASP A 5 7.84 41.16 17.60
CA ASP A 5 6.54 40.53 17.53
C ASP A 5 6.62 39.01 17.27
N ALA A 6 6.07 38.21 18.19
CA ALA A 6 5.96 36.76 18.05
C ALA A 6 4.80 36.45 17.11
N GLY A 7 5.14 36.07 15.87
CA GLY A 7 4.20 35.64 14.84
C GLY A 7 3.22 34.59 15.36
N ARG A 8 1.97 35.02 15.51
CA ARG A 8 0.82 34.19 15.88
C ARG A 8 0.63 33.09 14.81
N ALA A 9 0.75 31.83 15.24
CA ALA A 9 0.46 30.68 14.38
C ALA A 9 -0.97 30.78 13.82
N PRO A 10 -1.20 30.42 12.54
CA PRO A 10 -2.53 30.46 11.96
C PRO A 10 -3.41 29.43 12.69
N THR A 11 -4.52 29.90 13.26
CA THR A 11 -5.57 29.05 13.84
C THR A 11 -6.25 28.27 12.71
N GLY A 12 -5.69 27.11 12.38
CA GLY A 12 -6.33 26.13 11.49
C GLY A 12 -7.56 25.53 12.18
N GLY A 13 -8.65 25.35 11.43
CA GLY A 13 -9.88 24.75 11.95
C GLY A 13 -9.63 23.38 12.59
N ALA A 14 -10.45 23.03 13.59
CA ALA A 14 -10.35 21.75 14.30
C ALA A 14 -10.39 20.58 13.31
N PHE A 15 -9.49 19.60 13.48
CA PHE A 15 -9.47 18.38 12.68
C PHE A 15 -10.79 17.62 12.87
N ASP A 16 -11.53 17.44 11.77
CA ASP A 16 -12.78 16.68 11.76
C ASP A 16 -12.50 15.19 11.59
N ALA A 17 -12.40 14.50 12.73
CA ALA A 17 -12.13 13.06 12.78
C ALA A 17 -13.28 12.22 12.20
N GLU A 18 -14.53 12.69 12.26
CA GLU A 18 -15.69 11.98 11.72
C GLU A 18 -15.66 11.97 10.20
N SER A 19 -15.49 13.15 9.60
CA SER A 19 -15.37 13.30 8.14
C SER A 19 -14.16 12.53 7.60
N TYR A 20 -13.00 12.63 8.28
CA TYR A 20 -11.81 11.86 7.91
C TYR A 20 -12.07 10.35 7.93
N ASN A 21 -12.72 9.84 8.98
CA ASN A 21 -13.02 8.42 9.10
C ASN A 21 -14.07 7.98 8.07
N ALA A 22 -15.09 8.78 7.80
CA ALA A 22 -16.11 8.50 6.80
C ALA A 22 -15.50 8.40 5.39
N GLU A 23 -14.64 9.36 5.01
CA GLU A 23 -13.94 9.31 3.73
C GLU A 23 -13.03 8.08 3.65
N ARG A 24 -12.22 7.82 4.68
CA ARG A 24 -11.34 6.65 4.75
C ARG A 24 -12.12 5.35 4.59
N LEU A 25 -13.21 5.16 5.34
CA LEU A 25 -14.02 3.95 5.31
C LEU A 25 -14.66 3.74 3.94
N LYS A 26 -15.19 4.81 3.31
CA LYS A 26 -15.71 4.77 1.94
C LYS A 26 -14.66 4.32 0.93
N LEU A 27 -13.46 4.89 1.02
CA LEU A 27 -12.35 4.52 0.13
C LEU A 27 -11.86 3.08 0.37
N ASP A 28 -11.87 2.62 1.62
CA ASP A 28 -11.55 1.25 1.99
C ASP A 28 -12.59 0.26 1.46
N GLU A 29 -13.87 0.64 1.46
CA GLU A 29 -14.95 -0.15 0.90
C GLU A 29 -14.83 -0.33 -0.61
N GLN A 30 -14.66 0.77 -1.35
CA GLN A 30 -14.49 0.71 -2.80
C GLN A 30 -13.30 -0.16 -3.21
N ALA A 31 -12.19 -0.06 -2.48
CA ALA A 31 -11.02 -0.90 -2.70
C ALA A 31 -11.32 -2.39 -2.44
N ARG A 32 -12.07 -2.71 -1.38
CA ARG A 32 -12.48 -4.09 -1.08
C ARG A 32 -13.40 -4.65 -2.16
N ASP A 33 -14.37 -3.87 -2.61
CA ASP A 33 -15.29 -4.30 -3.67
C ASP A 33 -14.54 -4.53 -4.98
N GLY A 34 -13.65 -3.60 -5.34
CA GLY A 34 -12.76 -3.76 -6.48
C GLY A 34 -11.90 -5.02 -6.41
N MET A 35 -11.33 -5.29 -5.23
CA MET A 35 -10.51 -6.48 -5.01
C MET A 35 -11.36 -7.75 -5.12
N ARG A 36 -12.57 -7.75 -4.55
CA ARG A 36 -13.52 -8.87 -4.67
C ARG A 36 -13.87 -9.15 -6.12
N THR A 37 -14.13 -8.12 -6.93
CA THR A 37 -14.40 -8.28 -8.36
C THR A 37 -13.19 -8.84 -9.11
N GLN A 38 -11.99 -8.30 -8.87
CA GLN A 38 -10.77 -8.80 -9.50
C GLN A 38 -10.52 -10.27 -9.13
N LEU A 39 -10.68 -10.60 -7.85
CA LEU A 39 -10.48 -11.97 -7.36
C LEU A 39 -11.49 -12.96 -7.92
N ALA A 40 -12.74 -12.56 -8.15
CA ALA A 40 -13.72 -13.41 -8.83
C ALA A 40 -13.31 -13.71 -10.29
N ARG A 41 -12.74 -12.71 -10.99
CA ARG A 41 -12.17 -12.91 -12.33
C ARG A 41 -10.95 -13.81 -12.30
N ASP A 42 -10.02 -13.55 -11.39
CA ASP A 42 -8.79 -14.33 -11.20
C ASP A 42 -9.09 -15.78 -10.86
N ALA A 43 -10.04 -16.03 -9.95
CA ALA A 43 -10.49 -17.37 -9.61
C ALA A 43 -11.13 -18.09 -10.80
N SER A 44 -11.88 -17.36 -11.64
CA SER A 44 -12.48 -17.92 -12.86
C SER A 44 -11.40 -18.27 -13.90
N ALA A 45 -10.39 -17.41 -14.05
CA ALA A 45 -9.25 -17.64 -14.94
C ALA A 45 -8.37 -18.81 -14.45
N GLU A 46 -8.08 -18.88 -13.15
CA GLU A 46 -7.33 -19.98 -12.54
C GLU A 46 -8.09 -21.31 -12.62
N ALA A 47 -9.42 -21.30 -12.46
CA ALA A 47 -10.24 -22.50 -12.64
C ALA A 47 -10.26 -22.99 -14.10
N ALA A 48 -10.24 -22.05 -15.05
CA ALA A 48 -10.15 -22.38 -16.48
C ALA A 48 -8.75 -22.86 -16.89
N ALA A 49 -7.70 -22.30 -16.29
CA ALA A 49 -6.30 -22.63 -16.56
C ALA A 49 -5.47 -22.50 -15.26
N PRO A 50 -5.24 -23.62 -14.52
CA PRO A 50 -4.46 -23.61 -13.29
C PRO A 50 -3.04 -23.07 -13.51
N GLY A 51 -2.59 -22.18 -12.63
CA GLY A 51 -1.31 -21.48 -12.70
C GLY A 51 -1.29 -20.24 -13.60
N SER A 52 -2.41 -19.89 -14.25
CA SER A 52 -2.47 -18.75 -15.18
C SER A 52 -2.49 -17.40 -14.46
N VAL A 53 -2.91 -17.35 -13.20
CA VAL A 53 -2.97 -16.11 -12.44
C VAL A 53 -1.90 -16.07 -11.36
N ALA A 54 -0.90 -15.21 -11.58
CA ALA A 54 0.13 -14.93 -10.60
C ALA A 54 -0.49 -14.50 -9.26
N GLY A 55 -0.25 -15.29 -8.20
CA GLY A 55 -0.74 -14.99 -6.86
C GLY A 55 -2.14 -15.53 -6.52
N ALA A 56 -2.81 -16.27 -7.40
CA ALA A 56 -4.07 -16.96 -7.06
C ALA A 56 -3.92 -17.90 -5.86
N TRP A 57 -2.79 -18.61 -5.78
CA TRP A 57 -2.44 -19.44 -4.62
C TRP A 57 -2.40 -18.65 -3.31
N LYS A 58 -1.89 -17.40 -3.34
CA LYS A 58 -1.86 -16.53 -2.14
C LYS A 58 -3.29 -16.22 -1.68
N TRP A 59 -4.21 -16.02 -2.62
CA TRP A 59 -5.60 -15.76 -2.29
C TRP A 59 -6.30 -16.98 -1.69
N ALA A 60 -6.09 -18.18 -2.26
CA ALA A 60 -6.69 -19.40 -1.74
C ALA A 60 -6.35 -19.63 -0.25
N ILE A 61 -5.08 -19.39 0.12
CA ILE A 61 -4.63 -19.49 1.51
C ILE A 61 -5.28 -18.41 2.38
N ARG A 62 -5.28 -17.14 1.94
CA ARG A 62 -5.94 -16.04 2.68
C ARG A 62 -7.40 -16.34 2.95
N LYS A 63 -8.14 -16.75 1.91
CA LYS A 63 -9.58 -17.04 2.02
C LYS A 63 -9.81 -18.18 3.02
N LYS A 64 -9.05 -19.27 2.94
CA LYS A 64 -9.15 -20.38 3.91
C LYS A 64 -9.02 -19.90 5.36
N ILE A 65 -8.03 -19.05 5.64
CA ILE A 65 -7.81 -18.50 6.98
C ILE A 65 -8.90 -17.52 7.39
N TRP A 66 -9.32 -16.63 6.48
CA TRP A 66 -10.40 -15.68 6.74
C TRP A 66 -11.72 -16.40 7.05
N ASP A 67 -12.10 -17.38 6.23
CA ASP A 67 -13.31 -18.18 6.44
C ASP A 67 -13.24 -18.89 7.80
N TYR A 68 -12.13 -19.56 8.10
CA TYR A 68 -11.95 -20.24 9.38
C TYR A 68 -12.09 -19.28 10.57
N MET A 69 -11.51 -18.08 10.50
CA MET A 69 -11.62 -17.09 11.58
C MET A 69 -13.04 -16.57 11.78
N GLU A 70 -13.82 -16.41 10.71
CA GLU A 70 -15.21 -15.98 10.78
C GLU A 70 -16.12 -17.09 11.32
N GLU A 71 -15.92 -18.33 10.85
CA GLU A 71 -16.70 -19.52 11.23
C GLU A 71 -16.48 -19.92 12.69
N ASN A 72 -15.30 -19.67 13.24
CA ASN A 72 -14.92 -20.06 14.61
C ASN A 72 -14.95 -18.88 15.60
N ASP A 73 -15.55 -17.74 15.23
CA ASP A 73 -15.67 -16.52 16.05
C ASP A 73 -14.34 -16.00 16.66
N ILE A 74 -13.24 -16.28 15.96
CA ILE A 74 -11.90 -15.75 16.29
C ILE A 74 -11.81 -14.29 15.86
N ALA A 75 -12.48 -13.94 14.75
CA ALA A 75 -12.49 -12.62 14.16
C ALA A 75 -13.13 -11.57 15.08
N ARG A 76 -12.44 -10.45 15.28
CA ARG A 76 -12.97 -9.26 15.99
C ARG A 76 -13.28 -8.15 15.00
N PHE A 77 -14.12 -7.20 15.40
CA PHE A 77 -14.44 -6.04 14.56
C PHE A 77 -13.16 -5.28 14.15
N PRO A 78 -13.01 -4.82 12.90
CA PRO A 78 -14.00 -4.82 11.81
C PRO A 78 -14.18 -6.18 11.13
N ARG A 79 -15.45 -6.61 10.99
CA ARG A 79 -15.88 -7.82 10.29
C ARG A 79 -16.65 -7.48 8.99
N PRO A 80 -16.64 -8.36 7.97
CA PRO A 80 -15.80 -9.55 7.89
C PRO A 80 -14.32 -9.21 7.66
N VAL A 81 -13.42 -10.12 8.03
CA VAL A 81 -11.96 -9.96 7.93
C VAL A 81 -11.43 -10.13 6.50
N HIS A 82 -12.26 -10.59 5.56
CA HIS A 82 -11.89 -10.70 4.15
C HIS A 82 -11.37 -9.37 3.60
N HIS A 83 -10.26 -9.45 2.85
CA HIS A 83 -9.57 -8.29 2.26
C HIS A 83 -8.98 -7.31 3.29
N ARG A 84 -8.81 -7.74 4.54
CA ARG A 84 -8.18 -6.98 5.62
C ARG A 84 -7.10 -7.81 6.29
N ILE A 85 -6.25 -7.14 7.07
CA ILE A 85 -5.46 -7.84 8.09
C ILE A 85 -6.46 -8.21 9.21
N PRO A 86 -6.66 -9.50 9.51
CA PRO A 86 -7.68 -9.94 10.46
C PRO A 86 -7.44 -9.35 11.84
N ASN A 87 -8.48 -8.75 12.43
CA ASN A 87 -8.48 -8.51 13.87
C ASN A 87 -8.95 -9.78 14.59
N PHE A 88 -8.38 -10.09 15.75
CA PHE A 88 -8.57 -11.39 16.40
C PHE A 88 -8.70 -11.26 17.92
N VAL A 89 -9.31 -12.27 18.53
CA VAL A 89 -9.34 -12.43 20.00
C VAL A 89 -7.92 -12.49 20.55
N ASN A 90 -7.66 -11.83 21.67
CA ASN A 90 -6.34 -11.79 22.32
C ASN A 90 -5.21 -11.12 21.49
N ALA A 91 -5.55 -10.22 20.56
CA ALA A 91 -4.56 -9.43 19.82
C ALA A 91 -3.71 -8.52 20.73
N ASP A 92 -4.29 -8.07 21.84
CA ASP A 92 -3.61 -7.39 22.94
C ASP A 92 -2.57 -8.29 23.61
N VAL A 93 -2.90 -9.54 23.93
CA VAL A 93 -1.94 -10.51 24.52
C VAL A 93 -0.75 -10.76 23.59
N ALA A 94 -0.99 -10.87 22.28
CA ALA A 94 0.09 -10.98 21.30
C ALA A 94 0.96 -9.71 21.26
N ALA A 95 0.36 -8.52 21.41
CA ALA A 95 1.08 -7.25 21.45
C ALA A 95 1.92 -7.09 22.73
N GLU A 96 1.38 -7.48 23.88
CA GLU A 96 2.10 -7.48 25.16
C GLU A 96 3.33 -8.39 25.09
N ARG A 97 3.14 -9.64 24.61
CA ARG A 97 4.26 -10.58 24.40
C ARG A 97 5.33 -10.03 23.46
N LEU A 98 4.94 -9.33 22.38
CA LEU A 98 5.89 -8.63 21.52
C LEU A 98 6.66 -7.56 22.31
N SER A 99 6.01 -6.83 23.21
CA SER A 99 6.64 -5.75 23.98
C SER A 99 7.65 -6.21 25.03
N ASP A 100 7.62 -7.50 25.37
CA ASP A 100 8.56 -8.14 26.30
C ASP A 100 9.80 -8.72 25.59
N LEU A 101 9.80 -8.74 24.25
CA LEU A 101 10.95 -9.21 23.48
C LEU A 101 12.14 -8.24 23.57
N PRO A 102 13.39 -8.74 23.66
CA PRO A 102 14.59 -7.90 23.66
C PRO A 102 14.66 -6.94 22.47
N GLU A 103 14.20 -7.37 21.29
CA GLU A 103 14.14 -6.54 20.08
C GLU A 103 13.26 -5.31 20.26
N PHE A 104 12.09 -5.49 20.88
CA PHE A 104 11.17 -4.39 21.16
C PHE A 104 11.69 -3.50 22.28
N VAL A 105 12.22 -4.12 23.35
CA VAL A 105 12.79 -3.40 24.50
C VAL A 105 13.92 -2.47 24.05
N ASN A 106 14.83 -2.95 23.20
CA ASN A 106 15.98 -2.20 22.73
C ASN A 106 15.67 -1.17 21.64
N ALA A 107 14.65 -1.42 20.81
CA ALA A 107 14.26 -0.50 19.73
C ALA A 107 13.80 0.87 20.25
N GLN A 108 14.25 1.95 19.61
CA GLN A 108 13.85 3.32 19.94
C GLN A 108 12.84 3.87 18.95
N CYS A 109 12.93 3.46 17.69
CA CYS A 109 11.99 3.81 16.63
C CYS A 109 11.39 2.54 16.03
N ILE A 110 10.06 2.42 16.10
CA ILE A 110 9.34 1.23 15.66
C ILE A 110 8.32 1.62 14.61
N LYS A 111 8.41 1.00 13.43
CA LYS A 111 7.40 1.14 12.39
C LYS A 111 6.27 0.16 12.65
N VAL A 112 5.03 0.63 12.72
CA VAL A 112 3.85 -0.22 12.91
C VAL A 112 2.78 0.14 11.89
N ASN A 113 2.23 -0.85 11.17
CA ASN A 113 1.12 -0.60 10.24
C ASN A 113 -0.11 -0.03 10.97
N PRO A 114 -1.00 0.70 10.27
CA PRO A 114 -2.22 1.27 10.84
C PRO A 114 -3.36 0.25 11.04
N ASP A 115 -3.12 -1.04 10.79
CA ASP A 115 -4.14 -2.09 10.86
C ASP A 115 -4.71 -2.21 12.29
N THR A 116 -6.02 -2.49 12.40
CA THR A 116 -6.74 -2.63 13.67
C THR A 116 -6.10 -3.60 14.67
N PRO A 117 -5.70 -4.85 14.30
CA PRO A 117 -5.05 -5.77 15.25
C PRO A 117 -3.77 -5.23 15.88
N GLN A 118 -3.14 -4.23 15.27
CA GLN A 118 -1.88 -3.66 15.74
C GLN A 118 -2.06 -2.37 16.53
N LYS A 119 -3.31 -1.98 16.85
CA LYS A 119 -3.59 -0.81 17.70
C LYS A 119 -2.88 -0.91 19.05
N MET A 120 -2.89 -2.09 19.67
CA MET A 120 -2.23 -2.28 20.96
C MET A 120 -0.71 -2.22 20.85
N VAL A 121 -0.12 -2.70 19.75
CA VAL A 121 1.32 -2.53 19.50
C VAL A 121 1.67 -1.04 19.42
N ARG A 122 0.91 -0.23 18.67
CA ARG A 122 1.13 1.23 18.60
C ARG A 122 1.03 1.90 19.97
N ASN A 123 0.07 1.48 20.79
CA ASN A 123 -0.08 1.97 22.15
C ASN A 123 1.15 1.61 23.01
N LEU A 124 1.64 0.36 22.94
CA LEU A 124 2.84 -0.08 23.66
C LEU A 124 4.10 0.68 23.23
N VAL A 125 4.24 1.00 21.95
CA VAL A 125 5.34 1.86 21.46
C VAL A 125 5.31 3.21 22.17
N LEU A 126 4.15 3.88 22.20
CA LEU A 126 4.00 5.22 22.76
C LEU A 126 4.09 5.23 24.29
N THR A 127 3.49 4.26 24.98
CA THR A 127 3.55 4.16 26.45
C THR A 127 4.93 3.80 26.98
N ARG A 128 5.73 3.09 26.18
CA ARG A 128 7.15 2.81 26.49
C ARG A 128 8.09 3.95 26.05
N ASN A 129 7.55 5.14 25.75
CA ASN A 129 8.29 6.33 25.34
C ASN A 129 9.20 6.13 24.12
N LYS A 130 8.77 5.28 23.18
CA LYS A 130 9.46 5.06 21.91
C LYS A 130 8.86 5.94 20.82
N THR A 131 9.59 6.10 19.72
CA THR A 131 9.09 6.76 18.52
C THR A 131 8.25 5.78 17.71
N LEU A 132 6.99 6.13 17.46
CA LEU A 132 6.11 5.41 16.56
C LEU A 132 6.21 6.00 15.16
N LEU A 133 6.50 5.14 14.18
CA LEU A 133 6.40 5.46 12.77
C LEU A 133 5.23 4.69 12.15
N THR A 134 4.18 5.38 11.71
CA THR A 134 3.00 4.73 11.09
C THR A 134 2.78 5.26 9.68
N PRO A 135 2.61 4.39 8.67
CA PRO A 135 2.34 4.83 7.32
C PRO A 135 0.93 5.43 7.25
N GLN A 136 0.78 6.49 6.46
CA GLN A 136 -0.56 7.02 6.22
C GLN A 136 -1.37 6.00 5.40
N PRO A 137 -2.68 5.85 5.67
CA PRO A 137 -3.50 4.85 4.99
C PRO A 137 -3.31 4.86 3.46
N ARG A 138 -2.79 3.75 2.93
CA ARG A 138 -2.57 3.52 1.49
C ARG A 138 -1.63 4.53 0.81
N LEU A 139 -0.78 5.22 1.57
CA LEU A 139 0.19 6.21 1.05
C LEU A 139 -0.43 7.33 0.19
N ARG A 140 -1.72 7.64 0.39
CA ARG A 140 -2.47 8.59 -0.46
C ARG A 140 -2.25 10.05 -0.09
N THR A 141 -2.24 10.33 1.21
CA THR A 141 -2.21 11.70 1.76
C THR A 141 -0.84 12.09 2.29
N GLY A 142 0.08 11.12 2.41
CA GLY A 142 1.43 11.32 2.92
C GLY A 142 2.19 9.99 3.00
N PHE A 143 3.41 10.05 3.52
CA PHE A 143 4.34 8.93 3.58
C PHE A 143 4.19 8.17 4.90
N PHE A 144 4.91 8.59 5.93
CA PHE A 144 4.73 8.17 7.31
C PHE A 144 4.41 9.36 8.19
N SER A 145 3.80 9.11 9.33
CA SER A 145 3.71 10.06 10.42
C SER A 145 4.52 9.55 11.61
N ARG A 146 5.27 10.46 12.24
CA ARG A 146 5.99 10.24 13.50
C ARG A 146 5.10 10.66 14.66
N LEU A 147 5.02 9.81 15.68
CA LEU A 147 4.41 10.13 16.96
C LEU A 147 5.33 9.75 18.11
N THR A 148 5.30 10.54 19.17
CA THR A 148 5.87 10.24 20.49
C THR A 148 4.80 10.51 21.55
N SER A 149 5.06 10.17 22.81
CA SER A 149 4.16 10.52 23.93
C SER A 149 3.95 12.03 24.10
N ALA A 150 4.84 12.88 23.54
CA ALA A 150 4.69 14.34 23.53
C ALA A 150 3.82 14.87 22.38
N SER A 151 3.42 14.03 21.41
CA SER A 151 2.67 14.46 20.23
C SER A 151 1.18 14.71 20.49
N PHE A 152 0.65 14.26 21.63
CA PHE A 152 -0.78 14.32 21.98
C PHE A 152 -0.97 14.45 23.50
N PRO A 153 -2.13 14.96 23.97
CA PRO A 153 -2.47 14.97 25.39
C PRO A 153 -2.56 13.53 25.95
N PRO A 154 -2.06 13.23 27.17
CA PRO A 154 -2.01 11.85 27.69
C PRO A 154 -3.34 11.08 27.64
N GLN A 155 -4.47 11.75 27.85
CA GLN A 155 -5.82 11.16 27.77
C GLN A 155 -6.20 10.66 26.37
N ASP A 156 -5.54 11.16 25.32
CA ASP A 156 -5.85 10.88 23.92
C ASP A 156 -4.99 9.72 23.34
N LEU A 157 -4.22 9.02 24.17
CA LEU A 157 -3.37 7.89 23.75
C LEU A 157 -4.11 6.88 22.86
N ASN A 158 -5.33 6.52 23.24
CA ASN A 158 -6.14 5.57 22.48
C ASN A 158 -6.59 6.11 21.11
N GLU A 159 -6.83 7.42 21.02
CA GLU A 159 -7.12 8.11 19.75
C GLU A 159 -5.86 8.16 18.88
N ALA A 160 -4.72 8.55 19.45
CA ALA A 160 -3.42 8.63 18.78
C ALA A 160 -2.98 7.30 18.14
N CYS A 161 -3.45 6.16 18.66
CA CYS A 161 -3.21 4.84 18.09
C CYS A 161 -4.17 4.45 16.93
N THR A 162 -5.11 5.31 16.54
CA THR A 162 -6.01 5.11 15.40
C THR A 162 -5.49 5.81 14.16
N SER A 163 -5.95 5.44 12.96
CA SER A 163 -5.57 6.16 11.73
C SER A 163 -5.95 7.65 11.78
N ALA A 164 -7.09 7.99 12.39
CA ALA A 164 -7.52 9.38 12.55
C ALA A 164 -6.63 10.15 13.52
N GLY A 165 -6.28 9.55 14.67
CA GLY A 165 -5.37 10.18 15.62
C GLY A 165 -3.96 10.34 15.07
N VAL A 166 -3.46 9.38 14.29
CA VAL A 166 -2.18 9.52 13.58
C VAL A 166 -2.23 10.68 12.57
N ALA A 167 -3.35 10.89 11.89
CA ALA A 167 -3.53 12.03 10.98
C ALA A 167 -3.64 13.37 11.73
N LYS A 168 -4.23 13.36 12.93
CA LYS A 168 -4.45 14.53 13.79
C LYS A 168 -3.19 14.99 14.53
N TYR A 169 -2.49 14.04 15.15
CA TYR A 169 -1.36 14.30 16.08
C TYR A 169 0.01 14.00 15.47
N GLY A 170 0.05 13.20 14.40
CA GLY A 170 1.30 12.75 13.81
C GLY A 170 1.98 13.82 12.97
N GLU A 171 3.29 13.94 13.13
CA GLU A 171 4.14 14.78 12.30
C GLU A 171 4.45 14.04 10.99
N PRO A 172 4.04 14.55 9.82
CA PRO A 172 4.35 13.89 8.54
C PRO A 172 5.86 13.92 8.24
N LEU A 173 6.43 12.78 7.87
CA LEU A 173 7.82 12.69 7.41
C LEU A 173 7.95 13.14 5.96
N SER A 174 9.02 13.86 5.68
CA SER A 174 9.53 14.08 4.32
C SER A 174 10.50 12.97 3.91
N LEU A 175 10.75 12.84 2.60
CA LEU A 175 11.74 11.88 2.07
C LEU A 175 13.17 12.17 2.52
N ASP A 176 13.46 13.42 2.90
CA ASP A 176 14.78 13.87 3.34
C ASP A 176 14.92 13.84 4.87
N THR A 177 13.87 13.42 5.60
CA THR A 177 13.92 13.33 7.05
C THR A 177 14.85 12.20 7.46
N PRO A 178 15.95 12.46 8.17
CA PRO A 178 16.82 11.40 8.67
C PRO A 178 16.07 10.63 9.75
N VAL A 179 15.87 9.34 9.52
CA VAL A 179 15.22 8.43 10.46
C VAL A 179 15.89 7.07 10.38
N LYS A 180 16.11 6.43 11.52
CA LYS A 180 16.48 5.03 11.63
C LYS A 180 15.31 4.29 12.25
N VAL A 181 14.87 3.20 11.64
CA VAL A 181 13.83 2.32 12.19
C VAL A 181 14.52 1.06 12.69
N ASP A 182 14.37 0.77 13.98
CA ASP A 182 15.05 -0.36 14.63
C ASP A 182 14.25 -1.66 14.50
N LEU A 183 12.93 -1.54 14.38
CA LEU A 183 12.01 -2.67 14.31
C LEU A 183 10.81 -2.35 13.42
N ILE A 184 10.44 -3.28 12.55
CA ILE A 184 9.25 -3.19 11.71
C ILE A 184 8.20 -4.18 12.22
N VAL A 185 6.99 -3.72 12.43
CA VAL A 185 5.82 -4.54 12.71
C VAL A 185 4.85 -4.47 11.53
N VAL A 186 4.70 -5.59 10.81
CA VAL A 186 3.84 -5.72 9.63
C VAL A 186 2.57 -6.48 9.95
N GLY A 187 1.44 -6.09 9.35
CA GLY A 187 0.20 -6.85 9.42
C GLY A 187 0.21 -8.04 8.44
N SER A 188 -0.23 -9.21 8.90
CA SER A 188 -0.27 -10.45 8.10
C SER A 188 -1.65 -11.12 8.17
N SER A 189 -2.08 -11.72 7.06
CA SER A 189 -3.24 -12.61 7.01
C SER A 189 -2.85 -14.03 7.42
N CYS A 190 -1.68 -14.50 7.01
CA CYS A 190 -1.08 -15.75 7.48
C CYS A 190 0.43 -15.76 7.29
N VAL A 191 1.10 -16.66 8.01
CA VAL A 191 2.57 -16.80 8.02
C VAL A 191 2.99 -18.26 8.09
N ASP A 192 4.08 -18.58 7.43
CA ASP A 192 4.75 -19.88 7.49
C ASP A 192 5.88 -19.83 8.55
N PRO A 193 5.83 -20.67 9.59
CA PRO A 193 6.78 -20.61 10.69
C PRO A 193 8.18 -21.13 10.34
N ALA A 194 8.32 -21.98 9.32
CA ALA A 194 9.60 -22.57 8.93
C ALA A 194 10.41 -21.66 8.00
N SER A 195 9.74 -20.97 7.09
CA SER A 195 10.39 -20.09 6.12
C SER A 195 10.33 -18.61 6.48
N GLY A 196 9.40 -18.20 7.35
CA GLY A 196 9.08 -16.79 7.57
C GLY A 196 8.36 -16.13 6.39
N ALA A 197 7.92 -16.91 5.40
CA ALA A 197 7.07 -16.39 4.34
C ALA A 197 5.75 -15.86 4.93
N ARG A 198 5.30 -14.70 4.47
CA ARG A 198 4.04 -14.10 4.92
C ARG A 198 3.15 -13.72 3.76
N LEU A 199 1.85 -13.81 3.99
CA LEU A 199 0.84 -13.24 3.10
C LEU A 199 0.11 -12.12 3.84
N GLY A 200 0.29 -10.88 3.38
CA GLY A 200 -0.55 -9.74 3.80
C GLY A 200 -1.94 -9.79 3.15
N LYS A 201 -2.73 -8.71 3.27
CA LYS A 201 -4.08 -8.63 2.69
C LYS A 201 -4.15 -8.62 1.15
N GLY A 202 -3.02 -8.44 0.46
CA GLY A 202 -2.91 -8.58 -1.00
C GLY A 202 -2.80 -7.30 -1.82
N GLU A 203 -2.76 -6.12 -1.18
CA GLU A 203 -2.66 -4.83 -1.89
C GLU A 203 -1.20 -4.37 -2.16
N GLY A 204 -0.21 -5.00 -1.54
CA GLY A 204 1.21 -4.70 -1.75
C GLY A 204 1.71 -3.40 -1.08
N PHE A 205 0.92 -2.77 -0.20
CA PHE A 205 1.31 -1.51 0.45
C PHE A 205 2.45 -1.69 1.46
N ALA A 206 2.44 -2.78 2.23
CA ALA A 206 3.49 -3.06 3.22
C ALA A 206 4.86 -3.26 2.55
N GLU A 207 4.87 -3.88 1.38
CA GLU A 207 6.06 -4.10 0.55
C GLU A 207 6.58 -2.78 -0.03
N LEU A 208 5.68 -1.89 -0.48
CA LEU A 208 6.05 -0.54 -0.93
C LEU A 208 6.59 0.32 0.21
N GLU A 209 5.95 0.29 1.38
CA GLU A 209 6.41 0.97 2.59
C GLU A 209 7.83 0.52 2.97
N TYR A 210 8.10 -0.79 2.94
CA TYR A 210 9.43 -1.35 3.15
C TYR A 210 10.43 -0.84 2.11
N GLY A 211 10.08 -0.92 0.82
CA GLY A 211 10.94 -0.47 -0.27
C GLY A 211 11.29 1.02 -0.19
N ILE A 212 10.37 1.88 0.24
CA ILE A 212 10.64 3.30 0.42
C ILE A 212 11.55 3.55 1.64
N LEU A 213 11.34 2.85 2.76
CA LEU A 213 12.24 2.96 3.91
C LEU A 213 13.66 2.50 3.57
N ARG A 214 13.81 1.44 2.77
CA ARG A 214 15.10 0.99 2.21
C ARG A 214 15.74 2.08 1.35
N TYR A 215 14.97 2.71 0.47
CA TYR A 215 15.45 3.81 -0.37
C TYR A 215 15.96 4.99 0.47
N MET A 216 15.28 5.32 1.56
CA MET A 216 15.69 6.40 2.47
C MET A 216 16.91 6.08 3.32
N GLY A 217 17.43 4.84 3.27
CA GLY A 217 18.44 4.37 4.22
C GLY A 217 17.94 4.28 5.66
N ALA A 218 16.62 4.31 5.86
CA ALA A 218 16.01 4.25 7.18
C ALA A 218 16.04 2.84 7.78
N ILE A 219 16.15 1.83 6.91
CA ILE A 219 16.28 0.42 7.23
C ILE A 219 17.28 -0.23 6.27
N ASP A 220 17.83 -1.37 6.67
CA ASP A 220 18.74 -2.23 5.92
C ASP A 220 18.23 -3.69 5.90
N GLU A 221 19.04 -4.64 5.42
CA GLU A 221 18.65 -6.06 5.32
C GLU A 221 18.63 -6.77 6.69
N HIS A 222 19.29 -6.17 7.67
CA HIS A 222 19.38 -6.70 9.02
C HIS A 222 18.26 -6.19 9.92
N THR A 223 17.55 -5.13 9.50
CA THR A 223 16.40 -4.58 10.21
C THR A 223 15.31 -5.65 10.36
N LEU A 224 14.94 -5.94 11.61
CA LEU A 224 14.02 -7.03 11.93
C LEU A 224 12.57 -6.68 11.58
N VAL A 225 11.88 -7.66 11.01
CA VAL A 225 10.48 -7.62 10.61
C VAL A 225 9.70 -8.62 11.46
N VAL A 226 8.72 -8.11 12.19
CA VAL A 226 7.92 -8.87 13.15
C VAL A 226 6.45 -8.78 12.77
N THR A 227 5.68 -9.82 13.08
CA THR A 227 4.23 -9.81 12.95
C THR A 227 3.56 -10.32 14.20
N THR A 228 2.40 -9.73 14.52
CA THR A 228 1.48 -10.22 15.55
C THR A 228 0.26 -10.84 14.86
N VAL A 229 -0.02 -12.11 15.12
CA VAL A 229 -1.12 -12.86 14.48
C VAL A 229 -1.78 -13.81 15.47
N HIS A 230 -2.98 -14.29 15.19
CA HIS A 230 -3.59 -15.39 15.94
C HIS A 230 -2.90 -16.72 15.63
N ASP A 231 -2.97 -17.70 16.53
CA ASP A 231 -2.38 -19.02 16.34
C ASP A 231 -2.86 -19.72 15.06
N CYS A 232 -4.15 -19.57 14.70
CA CYS A 232 -4.71 -20.15 13.47
C CYS A 232 -4.16 -19.51 12.18
N GLN A 233 -3.53 -18.34 12.26
CA GLN A 233 -2.91 -17.67 11.12
C GLN A 233 -1.46 -18.15 10.91
N VAL A 234 -0.89 -18.89 11.87
CA VAL A 234 0.37 -19.60 11.71
C VAL A 234 0.08 -20.91 11.00
N LEU A 235 0.56 -21.05 9.77
CA LEU A 235 0.34 -22.22 8.94
C LEU A 235 1.21 -23.39 9.41
N GLU A 236 0.92 -24.58 8.87
CA GLU A 236 1.84 -25.70 8.99
C GLU A 236 3.21 -25.34 8.38
N PRO A 237 4.33 -25.79 9.00
CA PRO A 237 5.67 -25.61 8.46
C PRO A 237 5.78 -26.04 6.98
N GLY A 238 6.20 -25.14 6.09
CA GLY A 238 6.36 -25.42 4.66
C GLY A 238 5.06 -25.34 3.84
N ALA A 239 3.95 -24.89 4.42
CA ALA A 239 2.69 -24.69 3.70
C ALA A 239 2.78 -23.61 2.62
N ILE A 240 3.71 -22.65 2.75
CA ILE A 240 4.01 -21.69 1.68
C ILE A 240 5.19 -22.19 0.87
N ASP A 241 4.93 -22.50 -0.40
CA ASP A 241 5.96 -22.79 -1.39
C ASP A 241 6.78 -21.53 -1.68
N VAL A 242 7.95 -21.45 -1.07
CA VAL A 242 8.85 -20.29 -1.16
C VAL A 242 9.31 -19.99 -2.58
N SER A 243 9.32 -20.98 -3.49
CA SER A 243 9.69 -20.77 -4.89
C SER A 243 8.68 -19.90 -5.65
N LYS A 244 7.46 -19.78 -5.12
CA LYS A 244 6.38 -18.96 -5.67
C LYS A 244 6.30 -17.57 -5.02
N MET A 245 7.15 -17.29 -4.04
CA MET A 245 7.26 -15.95 -3.46
C MET A 245 7.84 -14.99 -4.50
N LEU A 246 7.35 -13.76 -4.44
CA LEU A 246 7.76 -12.70 -5.35
C LEU A 246 8.94 -11.93 -4.74
N GLU A 247 9.78 -11.36 -5.58
CA GLU A 247 10.98 -10.61 -5.19
C GLU A 247 10.70 -9.45 -4.21
N HIS A 248 9.49 -8.89 -4.23
CA HIS A 248 9.06 -7.82 -3.33
C HIS A 248 8.40 -8.30 -2.04
N ASP A 249 8.12 -9.60 -1.89
CA ASP A 249 7.50 -10.11 -0.67
C ASP A 249 8.50 -10.01 0.49
N VAL A 250 8.13 -9.27 1.54
CA VAL A 250 9.01 -9.08 2.71
C VAL A 250 8.75 -10.22 3.71
N PRO A 251 9.74 -11.09 4.01
CA PRO A 251 9.59 -12.15 5.01
C PRO A 251 9.53 -11.57 6.43
N VAL A 252 9.13 -12.40 7.40
CA VAL A 252 9.15 -12.08 8.84
C VAL A 252 10.23 -12.87 9.55
N ASP A 253 10.98 -12.19 10.42
CA ASP A 253 12.02 -12.77 11.27
C ASP A 253 11.41 -13.36 12.56
N ILE A 254 10.34 -12.73 13.07
CA ILE A 254 9.66 -13.14 14.31
C ILE A 254 8.15 -13.15 14.11
N ILE A 255 7.50 -14.22 14.53
CA ILE A 255 6.05 -14.37 14.60
C ILE A 255 5.66 -14.43 16.07
N VAL A 256 4.76 -13.53 16.47
CA VAL A 256 4.23 -13.48 17.84
C VAL A 256 2.74 -13.80 17.81
N THR A 257 2.33 -14.79 18.59
CA THR A 257 0.92 -15.16 18.80
C THR A 257 0.51 -14.93 20.25
N PRO A 258 -0.79 -15.05 20.58
CA PRO A 258 -1.25 -15.06 21.97
C PRO A 258 -0.68 -16.19 22.84
N THR A 259 -0.11 -17.24 22.25
CA THR A 259 0.42 -18.39 23.01
C THR A 259 1.93 -18.56 22.93
N ARG A 260 2.59 -18.07 21.87
CA ARG A 260 4.02 -18.35 21.63
C ARG A 260 4.74 -17.28 20.80
N VAL A 261 6.07 -17.38 20.81
CA VAL A 261 6.97 -16.63 19.92
C VAL A 261 7.72 -17.64 19.05
N ILE A 262 7.80 -17.37 17.75
CA ILE A 262 8.52 -18.20 16.79
C ILE A 262 9.56 -17.32 16.10
N ARG A 263 10.83 -17.70 16.17
CA ARG A 263 11.90 -17.11 15.37
C ARG A 263 12.10 -17.96 14.13
N THR A 264 11.89 -17.35 12.97
CA THR A 264 11.83 -18.09 11.70
C THR A 264 13.22 -18.43 11.18
N ASN A 265 14.25 -17.67 11.60
CA ASN A 265 15.60 -17.73 11.04
C ASN A 265 15.55 -17.75 9.50
N THR A 266 14.67 -16.92 8.93
CA THR A 266 14.37 -16.92 7.50
C THR A 266 15.63 -16.69 6.67
N ASN A 267 15.80 -17.51 5.63
CA ASN A 267 16.83 -17.32 4.61
C ASN A 267 16.28 -16.60 3.37
N LEU A 268 15.01 -16.16 3.42
CA LEU A 268 14.41 -15.43 2.30
C LEU A 268 15.02 -14.02 2.23
N PRO A 269 15.44 -13.55 1.05
CA PRO A 269 16.01 -12.23 0.91
C PRO A 269 14.93 -11.18 1.17
N LYS A 270 15.27 -10.14 1.94
CA LYS A 270 14.44 -8.95 2.03
C LYS A 270 14.67 -8.08 0.78
N PRO A 271 13.63 -7.41 0.24
CA PRO A 271 13.78 -6.61 -0.97
C PRO A 271 14.84 -5.50 -0.82
N PRO A 272 15.68 -5.21 -1.83
CA PRO A 272 16.73 -4.20 -1.70
C PRO A 272 16.18 -2.77 -1.65
N GLY A 273 14.94 -2.57 -2.10
CA GLY A 273 14.30 -1.27 -2.20
C GLY A 273 13.04 -1.34 -3.07
N ILE A 274 12.73 -0.23 -3.75
CA ILE A 274 11.60 -0.16 -4.68
C ILE A 274 11.97 -0.86 -5.99
N LEU A 275 11.26 -1.94 -6.32
CA LEU A 275 11.41 -2.65 -7.60
C LEU A 275 10.59 -1.94 -8.70
N TRP A 276 11.16 -0.87 -9.27
CA TRP A 276 10.49 -0.03 -10.29
C TRP A 276 9.96 -0.82 -11.50
N HIS A 277 10.67 -1.86 -11.91
CA HIS A 277 10.30 -2.74 -13.02
C HIS A 277 9.12 -3.68 -12.70
N LYS A 278 8.64 -3.71 -11.45
CA LYS A 278 7.42 -4.42 -11.03
C LYS A 278 6.25 -3.47 -10.74
N LEU A 279 6.50 -2.16 -10.64
CA LEU A 279 5.49 -1.18 -10.29
C LEU A 279 4.71 -0.74 -11.54
N SER A 280 3.42 -1.08 -11.60
CA SER A 280 2.57 -0.71 -12.74
C SER A 280 2.42 0.82 -12.87
N PRO A 281 2.16 1.33 -14.08
CA PRO A 281 1.79 2.73 -14.28
C PRO A 281 0.55 3.14 -13.47
N GLN A 282 -0.42 2.24 -13.33
CA GLN A 282 -1.68 2.50 -12.61
C GLN A 282 -1.43 2.74 -11.12
N LYS A 283 -0.55 1.93 -10.49
CA LYS A 283 -0.26 2.05 -9.05
C LYS A 283 0.66 3.21 -8.76
N LEU A 284 1.65 3.43 -9.63
CA LEU A 284 2.46 4.63 -9.59
C LEU A 284 1.58 5.90 -9.68
N GLY A 285 0.59 5.92 -10.58
CA GLY A 285 -0.35 7.02 -10.75
C GLY A 285 -1.20 7.34 -9.51
N GLN A 286 -1.40 6.37 -8.61
CA GLN A 286 -2.21 6.55 -7.40
C GLN A 286 -1.38 6.99 -6.17
N ILE A 287 -0.09 6.72 -6.14
CA ILE A 287 0.77 6.93 -4.97
C ILE A 287 1.73 8.09 -5.23
N ARG A 288 1.39 9.28 -4.68
CA ARG A 288 2.13 10.53 -4.91
C ARG A 288 3.60 10.42 -4.52
N ILE A 289 3.90 9.77 -3.40
CA ILE A 289 5.28 9.65 -2.92
C ILE A 289 6.16 8.84 -3.88
N LEU A 290 5.61 7.81 -4.53
CA LEU A 290 6.33 7.03 -5.54
C LEU A 290 6.57 7.83 -6.81
N GLN A 291 5.63 8.70 -7.22
CA GLN A 291 5.84 9.61 -8.36
C GLN A 291 6.98 10.59 -8.06
N GLN A 292 6.99 11.18 -6.86
CA GLN A 292 8.04 12.10 -6.42
C GLN A 292 9.40 11.41 -6.38
N LEU A 293 9.47 10.20 -5.82
CA LEU A 293 10.69 9.38 -5.79
C LEU A 293 11.19 9.04 -7.18
N LYS A 294 10.31 8.54 -8.07
CA LYS A 294 10.68 8.20 -9.44
C LYS A 294 11.24 9.42 -10.17
N GLN A 295 10.53 10.54 -10.13
CA GLN A 295 10.97 11.79 -10.77
C GLN A 295 12.29 12.32 -10.21
N ARG A 296 12.51 12.18 -8.90
CA ARG A 296 13.76 12.58 -8.24
C ARG A 296 14.92 11.71 -8.74
N ILE A 297 14.79 10.39 -8.68
CA ILE A 297 15.84 9.46 -9.11
C ILE A 297 16.15 9.64 -10.61
N GLU A 298 15.13 9.76 -11.45
CA GLU A 298 15.34 9.98 -12.90
C GLU A 298 16.07 11.30 -13.18
N ARG A 299 15.81 12.33 -12.39
CA ARG A 299 16.52 13.62 -12.48
C ARG A 299 17.97 13.52 -12.00
N GLU A 300 18.20 12.88 -10.87
CA GLU A 300 19.53 12.75 -10.26
C GLU A 300 20.45 11.83 -11.06
N THR A 301 19.92 10.75 -11.63
CA THR A 301 20.68 9.76 -12.41
C THR A 301 20.72 10.06 -13.91
N GLY A 302 19.88 10.98 -14.39
CA GLY A 302 19.67 11.23 -15.83
C GLY A 302 19.07 10.04 -16.60
N THR A 303 18.64 8.98 -15.91
CA THR A 303 18.19 7.72 -16.52
C THR A 303 16.72 7.48 -16.21
N LYS A 304 15.92 7.18 -17.23
CA LYS A 304 14.51 6.82 -17.04
C LYS A 304 14.40 5.47 -16.35
N LEU A 305 13.68 5.42 -15.23
CA LEU A 305 13.46 4.19 -14.48
C LEU A 305 12.45 3.30 -15.21
N PRO A 306 12.59 1.96 -15.13
CA PRO A 306 11.63 1.04 -15.73
C PRO A 306 10.24 1.19 -15.11
N SER A 307 9.24 0.63 -15.78
CA SER A 307 7.88 0.49 -15.28
C SER A 307 7.50 -0.98 -15.39
N GLY A 308 6.74 -1.46 -14.41
CA GLY A 308 6.13 -2.79 -14.47
C GLY A 308 5.01 -2.88 -15.50
N PRO A 309 4.51 -4.10 -15.73
CA PRO A 309 3.37 -4.33 -16.62
C PRO A 309 2.13 -3.61 -16.10
N ASP A 310 1.18 -3.37 -17.00
CA ASP A 310 -0.14 -2.87 -16.62
C ASP A 310 -0.80 -3.84 -15.64
N GLU A 311 -1.44 -3.30 -14.62
CA GLU A 311 -2.21 -4.09 -13.67
C GLU A 311 -3.63 -3.54 -13.54
N THR A 312 -4.61 -4.45 -13.41
CA THR A 312 -5.97 -4.05 -13.04
C THR A 312 -6.00 -3.86 -11.54
N LEU A 313 -5.85 -2.60 -11.11
CA LEU A 313 -6.04 -2.26 -9.71
C LEU A 313 -7.52 -2.36 -9.35
N PRO A 314 -7.84 -2.76 -8.11
CA PRO A 314 -9.15 -2.47 -7.54
C PRO A 314 -9.48 -0.99 -7.79
N PRO A 315 -10.71 -0.62 -8.23
CA PRO A 315 -11.14 0.77 -8.25
C PRO A 315 -10.91 1.42 -6.89
N LEU A 316 -9.80 2.15 -6.77
CA LEU A 316 -9.63 3.17 -5.74
C LEU A 316 -10.35 4.40 -6.28
N ALA A 317 -11.10 5.13 -5.45
CA ALA A 317 -11.79 6.34 -5.90
C ALA A 317 -10.86 7.18 -6.79
N ALA A 318 -11.28 7.38 -8.04
CA ALA A 318 -10.65 8.36 -8.90
C ALA A 318 -10.69 9.69 -8.13
N ARG A 319 -9.53 10.32 -7.98
CA ARG A 319 -9.44 11.64 -7.36
C ARG A 319 -10.32 12.57 -8.21
N GLY A 320 -11.38 13.11 -7.61
CA GLY A 320 -12.15 14.16 -8.26
C GLY A 320 -11.19 15.26 -8.69
N LYS A 321 -11.27 15.71 -9.95
CA LYS A 321 -10.56 16.90 -10.40
C LYS A 321 -10.88 17.99 -9.38
N ARG A 322 -9.85 18.56 -8.74
CA ARG A 322 -10.00 19.86 -8.05
C ARG A 322 -10.66 20.77 -9.08
N GLN A 323 -11.90 21.18 -8.84
CA GLN A 323 -12.46 22.32 -9.54
C GLN A 323 -11.47 23.45 -9.30
N GLN A 324 -10.78 23.88 -10.36
CA GLN A 324 -10.15 25.18 -10.35
C GLN A 324 -11.27 26.15 -10.00
N GLY A 325 -11.17 26.74 -8.81
CA GLY A 325 -12.08 27.78 -8.38
C GLY A 325 -12.09 28.85 -9.46
N GLY A 326 -13.22 28.99 -10.14
CA GLY A 326 -13.44 30.06 -11.09
C GLY A 326 -13.25 31.37 -10.35
N GLY A 327 -12.23 32.13 -10.77
CA GLY A 327 -12.02 33.48 -10.31
C GLY A 327 -13.30 34.29 -10.52
N GLY A 328 -13.76 34.93 -9.45
CA GLY A 328 -14.78 35.95 -9.52
C GLY A 328 -14.29 37.09 -10.42
N GLY A 329 -14.86 37.16 -11.62
CA GLY A 329 -14.70 38.26 -12.55
C GLY A 329 -16.03 38.98 -12.68
N SER A 330 -16.11 40.14 -12.04
CA SER A 330 -17.17 41.14 -12.17
C SER A 330 -17.35 41.61 -13.62
N GLY A 331 -18.60 41.88 -14.01
CA GLY A 331 -18.92 43.01 -14.89
C GLY A 331 -19.61 42.70 -16.22
N GLY A 332 -20.77 43.36 -16.41
CA GLY A 332 -21.07 44.00 -17.69
C GLY A 332 -22.19 43.36 -18.52
N GLY A 333 -23.33 44.04 -18.60
CA GLY A 333 -24.50 43.62 -19.36
C GLY A 333 -24.30 43.62 -20.89
N GLY A 334 -25.27 43.06 -21.61
CA GLY A 334 -25.26 43.12 -23.06
C GLY A 334 -26.32 42.25 -23.73
N ARG A 335 -27.41 42.90 -24.13
CA ARG A 335 -28.57 42.43 -24.90
C ARG A 335 -28.24 41.58 -26.15
N GLY A 336 -29.11 40.59 -26.44
CA GLY A 336 -29.84 40.55 -27.72
C GLY A 336 -29.52 39.46 -28.77
N GLY A 337 -30.57 38.81 -29.30
CA GLY A 337 -30.68 38.27 -30.67
C GLY A 337 -30.45 36.76 -30.83
N ARG A 338 -31.50 35.91 -30.84
CA ARG A 338 -32.34 35.44 -31.99
C ARG A 338 -31.72 34.37 -32.93
N ASN A 339 -32.44 33.24 -32.98
CA ASN A 339 -32.74 32.31 -34.09
C ASN A 339 -31.63 31.62 -34.93
N ARG A 340 -31.50 30.29 -34.74
CA ARG A 340 -31.78 29.14 -35.66
C ARG A 340 -31.79 29.38 -37.21
N PRO A 341 -31.66 28.33 -38.07
CA PRO A 341 -30.59 27.33 -38.25
C PRO A 341 -30.30 27.00 -39.76
N ARG A 342 -29.36 26.06 -40.01
CA ARG A 342 -29.21 25.15 -41.17
C ARG A 342 -29.28 25.70 -42.62
N GLY A 343 -28.19 25.51 -43.36
CA GLY A 343 -28.14 25.51 -44.83
C GLY A 343 -27.21 24.41 -45.35
N ASN A 344 -27.75 23.56 -46.22
CA ASN A 344 -27.15 22.38 -46.84
C ASN A 344 -26.73 22.70 -48.29
N ARG A 345 -25.51 22.36 -48.72
CA ARG A 345 -25.02 22.22 -50.12
C ARG A 345 -23.84 21.24 -50.05
N GLY A 346 -23.80 20.06 -50.68
CA GLY A 346 -23.90 19.77 -52.12
C GLY A 346 -22.56 20.13 -52.80
N GLY A 347 -21.78 19.30 -53.50
CA GLY A 347 -21.82 17.90 -53.91
C GLY A 347 -20.66 17.65 -54.90
N ARG A 348 -20.54 16.38 -55.36
CA ARG A 348 -19.82 15.87 -56.55
C ARG A 348 -18.29 15.66 -56.53
N GLY A 349 -17.89 14.49 -57.05
CA GLY A 349 -16.59 14.24 -57.67
C GLY A 349 -16.14 12.78 -57.66
N GLU A 350 -16.71 11.93 -58.53
CA GLU A 350 -16.14 10.62 -58.91
C GLU A 350 -14.92 10.78 -59.84
N GLY A 351 -14.03 9.78 -59.86
CA GLY A 351 -13.14 9.58 -61.01
C GLY A 351 -11.83 8.80 -60.78
N GLY A 352 -11.90 7.48 -60.89
CA GLY A 352 -11.04 6.68 -61.80
C GLY A 352 -9.58 6.36 -61.44
N GLY A 353 -9.33 5.05 -61.25
CA GLY A 353 -8.60 4.28 -62.26
C GLY A 353 -7.15 3.84 -62.00
N GLY A 354 -6.96 2.53 -61.83
CA GLY A 354 -5.85 1.69 -62.37
C GLY A 354 -4.43 1.92 -61.84
N GLY A 355 -3.56 0.94 -61.64
CA GLY A 355 -3.56 -0.48 -61.95
C GLY A 355 -2.09 -0.96 -62.06
N GLY A 356 -1.84 -2.22 -61.66
CA GLY A 356 -0.64 -3.02 -61.98
C GLY A 356 0.67 -2.59 -61.29
N GLY A 357 1.57 -3.47 -60.85
CA GLY A 357 1.69 -4.92 -61.03
C GLY A 357 3.16 -5.31 -61.04
N GLY A 358 3.48 -6.44 -60.39
CA GLY A 358 4.71 -7.24 -60.56
C GLY A 358 5.95 -6.70 -59.83
N GLY A 359 6.83 -7.51 -59.24
CA GLY A 359 7.00 -8.96 -59.23
C GLY A 359 8.47 -9.30 -59.00
N GLY A 360 8.76 -10.48 -58.42
CA GLY A 360 10.10 -11.11 -58.30
C GLY A 360 10.55 -11.26 -56.84
N ARG A 361 10.41 -12.40 -56.14
CA ARG A 361 10.89 -13.81 -56.30
C ARG A 361 12.41 -14.01 -56.17
N GLY A 362 12.76 -14.94 -55.26
CA GLY A 362 14.04 -15.66 -55.11
C GLY A 362 14.37 -15.85 -53.62
N ARG A 363 13.90 -16.87 -52.87
CA ARG A 363 14.26 -18.31 -52.82
C ARG A 363 15.77 -18.62 -52.70
N GLY A 364 16.12 -19.38 -51.64
CA GLY A 364 17.24 -20.31 -51.59
C GLY A 364 18.14 -20.12 -50.36
N GLU A 365 17.89 -20.74 -49.20
CA GLU A 365 18.26 -22.12 -48.76
C GLU A 365 19.62 -22.23 -48.03
N ARG A 366 19.56 -22.99 -46.91
CA ARG A 366 20.60 -23.80 -46.23
C ARG A 366 21.41 -23.23 -45.05
N ALA A 367 21.17 -23.91 -43.92
CA ALA A 367 22.07 -24.09 -42.78
C ALA A 367 23.32 -24.91 -43.15
N PRO A 368 24.29 -25.02 -42.21
CA PRO A 368 24.43 -26.30 -41.52
C PRO A 368 24.66 -26.19 -40.00
N GLN A 369 24.49 -27.34 -39.35
CA GLN A 369 24.69 -27.63 -37.93
C GLN A 369 26.17 -27.82 -37.54
N ALA A 370 26.37 -27.77 -36.21
CA ALA A 370 27.30 -28.52 -35.38
C ALA A 370 28.73 -27.98 -35.16
N SER A 371 29.00 -27.54 -33.93
CA SER A 371 29.78 -28.31 -32.92
C SER A 371 29.38 -27.87 -31.52
#